data_AF-A0A4Y2HB00-F1
#
_entry.id   AF-A0A4Y2HB00-F1
#
_cell.length_a   1.000
_cell.length_b   1.000
_cell.length_c   1.000
_cell.angle_alpha   90.00
_cell.angle_beta   90.00
_cell.angle_gamma   90.00
#
_symmetry.space_group_name_H-M   'P 1'
#
loop_
_entity.id
_entity.type
_entity.pdbx_description
1 polymer ?
#
loop_
_entity_poly.entity_id
_entity_poly.type
_entity_poly.pdbx_seq_one_letter_code
_entity_poly.pdbx_strand_id
1 'polypeptide(L)'
;MSRTTTLNITVWIWILSVILSFPNLLYSVTRVETFGNGDYRVICYMEWPDGPMTRSDDEYIYNVVILVVTYVLPITSMTFTYFRVGRELWGSQSIGECTQKQKESVKSKRKVNIAV
;
A
#
# COMPACT_ATOMS: atom_id res chain seq x y z
N MET A 1 13.40 5.54 14.36
CA MET A 1 13.27 4.10 14.08
C MET A 1 14.62 3.45 14.36
N SER A 2 14.68 2.48 15.27
CA SER A 2 15.91 1.69 15.47
C SER A 2 16.03 0.63 14.38
N ARG A 3 17.26 0.24 14.01
CA ARG A 3 17.53 -0.81 13.01
C ARG A 3 16.81 -2.12 13.35
N THR A 4 16.78 -2.48 14.64
CA THR A 4 16.10 -3.68 15.14
C THR A 4 14.59 -3.58 14.95
N THR A 5 14.01 -2.39 15.13
CA THR A 5 12.57 -2.15 14.95
C THR A 5 12.17 -2.34 13.48
N THR A 6 12.94 -1.77 12.54
CA THR A 6 12.65 -1.93 11.11
C THR A 6 12.78 -3.38 10.66
N LEU A 7 13.81 -4.10 11.12
CA LEU A 7 13.98 -5.51 10.79
C LEU A 7 12.82 -6.36 11.31
N ASN A 8 12.40 -6.12 12.56
CA ASN A 8 11.26 -6.81 13.15
C ASN A 8 9.98 -6.57 12.33
N ILE A 9 9.69 -5.31 11.95
CA ILE A 9 8.53 -4.97 11.11
C ILE A 9 8.56 -5.74 9.78
N THR A 10 9.72 -5.76 9.11
CA THR A 10 9.86 -6.49 7.83
C THR A 10 9.58 -7.98 8.01
N VAL A 11 10.12 -8.62 9.05
CA VAL A 11 9.87 -10.04 9.35
C VAL A 11 8.37 -10.31 9.54
N TRP A 12 7.68 -9.46 10.30
CA TRP A 12 6.23 -9.59 10.47
C TRP A 12 5.46 -9.44 9.16
N ILE A 13 5.85 -8.50 8.29
CA ILE A 13 5.23 -8.35 6.96
C ILE A 13 5.37 -9.64 6.15
N TRP A 14 6.56 -10.25 6.15
CA TRP A 14 6.80 -11.52 5.45
C TRP A 14 5.92 -12.64 6.00
N ILE A 15 5.90 -12.83 7.32
CA ILE A 15 5.09 -13.87 7.96
C ILE A 15 3.61 -13.68 7.63
N LEU A 16 3.08 -12.47 7.78
CA LEU A 16 1.69 -12.16 7.47
C LEU A 16 1.36 -12.38 5.99
N SER A 17 2.28 -12.05 5.08
CA SER A 17 2.10 -12.25 3.63
C SER A 17 2.01 -13.74 3.27
N VAL A 18 2.84 -14.58 3.90
CA VAL A 18 2.79 -16.05 3.73
C VAL A 18 1.47 -16.60 4.25
N ILE A 19 1.02 -16.17 5.43
CA ILE A 19 -0.25 -16.59 6.02
C ILE A 19 -1.43 -16.21 5.11
N LEU A 20 -1.45 -14.96 4.61
CA LEU A 20 -2.51 -14.51 3.70
C LEU A 20 -2.54 -15.31 2.39
N SER A 21 -1.38 -15.74 1.89
CA SER A 21 -1.26 -16.47 0.64
C SER A 21 -1.53 -17.97 0.79
N PHE A 22 -1.47 -18.50 2.01
CA PHE A 22 -1.59 -19.92 2.31
C PHE A 22 -2.88 -20.58 1.79
N PRO A 23 -4.08 -19.96 1.88
CA PRO A 23 -5.29 -20.52 1.30
C PRO A 23 -5.21 -20.71 -0.21
N ASN A 24 -4.64 -19.74 -0.96
CA ASN A 24 -4.46 -19.89 -2.41
C ASN A 24 -3.60 -21.10 -2.75
N LEU A 25 -2.58 -21.40 -1.94
CA LEU A 25 -1.70 -22.54 -2.16
C LEU A 25 -2.45 -23.87 -1.96
N LEU A 26 -3.31 -23.96 -0.94
CA LEU A 26 -4.06 -25.18 -0.64
C LEU A 26 -5.21 -25.43 -1.61
N TYR A 27 -5.91 -24.37 -2.02
CA TYR A 27 -7.15 -24.46 -2.81
C TYR A 27 -6.95 -24.21 -4.31
N SER A 28 -5.71 -24.00 -4.78
CA SER A 28 -5.42 -23.92 -6.22
C SER A 28 -5.58 -25.28 -6.88
N VAL A 29 -6.59 -25.44 -7.73
CA VAL A 29 -6.90 -26.69 -8.44
C VAL A 29 -6.88 -26.44 -9.94
N THR A 30 -6.35 -27.41 -10.69
CA THR A 30 -6.40 -27.40 -12.16
C THR A 30 -7.51 -28.34 -12.65
N ARG A 31 -8.36 -27.85 -13.55
CA ARG A 31 -9.39 -28.65 -14.23
C ARG A 31 -9.28 -28.48 -15.73
N VAL A 32 -9.62 -29.54 -16.45
CA VAL A 32 -9.69 -29.54 -17.91
C VAL A 32 -11.13 -29.23 -18.30
N GLU A 33 -11.35 -28.06 -18.87
CA GLU A 33 -12.64 -27.68 -19.43
C GLU A 33 -12.67 -28.04 -20.91
N THR A 34 -13.65 -28.83 -21.32
CA THR A 34 -13.91 -29.14 -22.73
C THR A 34 -14.97 -28.20 -23.26
N PHE A 35 -14.60 -27.40 -24.25
CA PHE A 35 -15.50 -26.49 -24.94
C PHE A 35 -16.38 -27.28 -25.94
N GLY A 36 -17.57 -26.75 -26.24
CA GLY A 36 -18.54 -27.42 -27.11
C GLY A 36 -18.09 -27.64 -28.57
N ASN A 37 -16.98 -27.04 -28.97
CA ASN A 37 -16.30 -27.22 -30.26
C ASN A 37 -15.28 -28.39 -30.26
N GLY A 38 -15.09 -29.08 -29.14
CA GLY A 38 -14.15 -30.20 -29.01
C GLY A 38 -12.73 -29.80 -28.56
N ASP A 39 -12.47 -28.50 -28.39
CA ASP A 39 -11.22 -28.02 -27.81
C ASP A 39 -11.22 -28.23 -26.28
N TYR A 40 -10.05 -28.51 -25.72
CA TYR A 40 -9.87 -28.59 -24.27
C TYR A 40 -8.90 -27.50 -23.81
N ARG A 41 -9.15 -26.92 -22.64
CA ARG A 41 -8.24 -25.99 -21.97
C ARG A 41 -8.08 -26.37 -20.51
N VAL A 42 -6.84 -26.41 -20.06
CA VAL A 42 -6.52 -26.52 -18.65
C VAL A 42 -6.67 -25.14 -18.03
N ILE A 43 -7.59 -25.01 -17.09
CA ILE A 43 -7.77 -23.80 -16.27
C ILE A 43 -7.28 -24.07 -14.85
N CYS A 44 -6.70 -23.05 -14.23
CA CYS A 44 -6.37 -23.04 -12.81
C CYS A 44 -7.33 -22.07 -12.13
N TYR A 45 -8.07 -22.56 -11.13
CA TYR A 45 -8.97 -21.73 -10.33
C TYR A 45 -8.94 -22.17 -8.87
N MET A 46 -9.45 -21.31 -7.99
CA MET A 46 -9.58 -21.63 -6.58
C MET A 46 -10.88 -22.40 -6.34
N GLU A 47 -10.78 -23.64 -5.86
CA GLU A 47 -11.92 -24.46 -5.49
C GLU A 47 -12.05 -24.45 -3.96
N TRP A 48 -12.99 -23.65 -3.45
CA TRP A 48 -13.28 -23.57 -2.02
C TRP A 48 -14.16 -24.76 -1.58
N PRO A 49 -14.00 -25.28 -0.35
CA PRO A 49 -14.68 -26.47 0.11
C PRO A 49 -16.22 -26.34 0.18
N ASP A 50 -16.74 -25.11 0.29
CA ASP A 50 -18.18 -24.83 0.44
C ASP A 50 -18.96 -24.74 -0.88
N GLY A 51 -18.28 -24.76 -2.03
CA GLY A 51 -18.93 -24.76 -3.34
C GLY A 51 -18.26 -23.87 -4.39
N PRO A 52 -18.90 -23.71 -5.57
CA PRO A 52 -18.37 -22.86 -6.64
C PRO A 52 -18.52 -21.36 -6.32
N MET A 53 -17.64 -20.55 -6.93
CA MET A 53 -17.35 -19.11 -6.71
C MET A 53 -18.51 -18.14 -6.39
N THR A 54 -19.76 -18.47 -6.71
CA THR A 54 -20.93 -17.59 -6.49
C THR A 54 -21.78 -17.99 -5.28
N ARG A 55 -21.43 -19.09 -4.60
CA ARG A 55 -22.17 -19.67 -3.47
C ARG A 55 -21.31 -19.86 -2.21
N SER A 56 -20.02 -19.55 -2.27
CA SER A 56 -19.06 -19.84 -1.20
C SER A 56 -18.83 -18.62 -0.31
N ASP A 57 -19.30 -18.71 0.94
CA ASP A 57 -19.11 -17.64 1.93
C ASP A 57 -17.62 -17.46 2.30
N ASP A 58 -16.86 -18.55 2.33
CA ASP A 58 -15.42 -18.54 2.62
C ASP A 58 -14.61 -17.74 1.60
N GLU A 59 -14.91 -17.87 0.30
CA GLU A 59 -14.26 -17.09 -0.75
C GLU A 59 -14.56 -15.60 -0.60
N TYR A 60 -15.82 -15.26 -0.31
CA TYR A 60 -16.24 -13.88 -0.11
C TYR A 60 -15.52 -13.26 1.09
N ILE A 61 -15.50 -13.96 2.23
CA ILE A 61 -14.81 -13.51 3.43
C ILE A 61 -13.32 -13.33 3.15
N TYR A 62 -12.68 -14.28 2.48
CA TYR A 62 -11.27 -14.20 2.09
C TYR A 62 -10.98 -12.97 1.21
N ASN A 63 -11.81 -12.74 0.18
CA ASN A 63 -11.69 -11.59 -0.72
C ASN A 63 -11.89 -10.24 0.01
N VAL A 64 -12.82 -10.18 0.96
CA VAL A 64 -13.01 -8.98 1.78
C VAL A 64 -11.81 -8.75 2.69
N VAL A 65 -11.29 -9.80 3.34
CA VAL A 65 -10.12 -9.71 4.22
C VAL A 65 -8.90 -9.24 3.44
N ILE A 66 -8.60 -9.83 2.27
CA ILE A 66 -7.44 -9.43 1.47
C ILE A 66 -7.58 -7.99 0.97
N LEU A 67 -8.78 -7.56 0.55
CA LEU A 67 -9.05 -6.18 0.16
C LEU A 67 -8.79 -5.21 1.31
N VAL A 68 -9.29 -5.51 2.50
CA VAL A 68 -9.11 -4.63 3.68
C VAL A 68 -7.64 -4.56 4.06
N VAL A 69 -6.96 -5.70 4.17
CA VAL A 69 -5.58 -5.77 4.67
C VAL A 69 -4.58 -5.20 3.66
N THR A 70 -4.71 -5.53 2.38
CA THR A 70 -3.72 -5.18 1.35
C THR A 70 -4.00 -3.86 0.62
N TYR A 71 -5.24 -3.36 0.68
CA TYR A 71 -5.64 -2.14 -0.02
C TYR A 71 -6.12 -1.07 0.94
N VAL A 72 -7.18 -1.33 1.71
CA VAL A 72 -7.84 -0.28 2.52
C VAL A 72 -6.91 0.24 3.62
N LEU A 73 -6.29 -0.66 4.39
CA LEU A 73 -5.37 -0.29 5.47
C LEU A 73 -4.16 0.53 4.97
N PRO A 74 -3.38 0.09 3.97
CA PRO A 74 -2.22 0.86 3.51
C PRO A 74 -2.62 2.18 2.85
N ILE A 75 -3.69 2.22 2.06
CA ILE A 75 -4.17 3.47 1.44
C ILE A 75 -4.58 4.46 2.53
N THR A 76 -5.39 4.03 3.50
CA THR A 76 -5.85 4.91 4.59
C THR A 76 -4.66 5.43 5.42
N SER A 77 -3.69 4.58 5.73
CA SER A 77 -2.46 4.96 6.44
C SER A 77 -1.65 5.99 5.65
N MET A 78 -1.44 5.77 4.35
CA MET A 78 -0.75 6.72 3.48
C MET A 78 -1.51 8.04 3.39
N THR A 79 -2.82 8.01 3.10
CA THR A 79 -3.64 9.21 3.02
C THR A 79 -3.58 10.02 4.31
N PHE A 80 -3.68 9.36 5.48
CA PHE A 80 -3.60 10.04 6.77
C PHE A 80 -2.22 10.68 7.03
N THR A 81 -1.14 9.95 6.76
CA THR A 81 0.23 10.46 6.96
C THR A 81 0.52 11.62 6.00
N TYR A 82 0.19 11.49 4.72
CA TYR A 82 0.33 12.57 3.74
C TYR A 82 -0.57 13.76 4.04
N PHE A 83 -1.79 13.53 4.53
CA PHE A 83 -2.67 14.63 4.94
C PHE A 83 -2.06 15.45 6.07
N ARG A 84 -1.47 14.80 7.09
CA ARG A 84 -0.77 15.50 8.17
C ARG A 84 0.43 16.29 7.68
N VAL A 85 1.24 15.69 6.79
CA VAL A 85 2.36 16.37 6.15
C VAL A 85 1.83 17.60 5.39
N GLY A 86 0.84 17.43 4.50
CA GLY A 86 0.26 18.53 3.73
C GLY A 86 -0.29 19.67 4.60
N ARG A 87 -0.92 19.35 5.73
CA ARG A 87 -1.37 20.35 6.71
C ARG A 87 -0.23 21.17 7.31
N GLU A 88 0.86 20.50 7.67
CA GLU A 88 2.06 21.16 8.20
C GLU A 88 2.67 22.09 7.15
N LEU A 89 2.80 21.60 5.91
CA LEU A 89 3.32 22.38 4.79
C LEU A 89 2.43 23.59 4.40
N TRP A 90 1.13 23.52 4.68
CA TRP A 90 0.20 24.64 4.44
C TRP A 90 0.35 25.76 5.48
N GLY A 91 0.81 25.43 6.68
CA GLY A 91 0.90 26.36 7.82
C GLY A 91 2.32 26.86 8.13
N SER A 92 3.37 26.10 7.83
CA SER A 92 4.76 26.45 8.11
C SER A 92 5.57 26.68 6.83
N GLN A 93 6.20 27.86 6.77
CA GLN A 93 7.28 28.30 5.86
C GLN A 93 7.49 27.54 4.55
N SER A 94 7.42 28.29 3.43
CA SER A 94 7.79 27.86 2.07
C SER A 94 8.75 26.67 2.03
N ILE A 95 8.29 25.53 1.53
CA ILE A 95 9.13 24.41 1.16
C ILE A 95 9.92 24.80 -0.09
N GLY A 96 11.05 25.39 0.19
CA GLY A 96 12.27 25.34 -0.60
C GLY A 96 13.39 25.32 0.41
N GLU A 97 14.56 24.78 0.05
CA GLU A 97 15.76 25.28 0.70
C GLU A 97 15.72 26.80 0.58
N CYS A 98 15.41 27.52 1.65
CA CYS A 98 15.95 28.86 1.79
C CYS A 98 17.46 28.65 1.93
N THR A 99 18.14 28.44 0.80
CA THR A 99 19.59 28.41 0.70
C THR A 99 20.08 29.62 1.48
N GLN A 100 21.10 29.45 2.30
CA GLN A 100 21.65 30.50 3.17
C GLN A 100 21.85 31.83 2.41
N LYS A 101 22.17 31.74 1.11
CA LYS A 101 22.25 32.85 0.14
C LYS A 101 20.96 33.67 -0.05
N GLN A 102 19.76 33.06 -0.02
CA GLN A 102 18.48 33.79 -0.08
C GLN A 102 18.16 34.49 1.26
N LYS A 103 18.52 33.89 2.40
CA LYS A 103 18.40 34.58 3.71
C LYS A 103 19.36 35.77 3.79
N GLU A 104 20.58 35.63 3.29
CA GLU A 104 21.58 36.71 3.25
C GLU A 104 21.22 37.82 2.26
N SER A 105 20.68 37.50 1.08
CA SER A 105 20.27 38.52 0.10
C SER A 105 19.09 39.38 0.60
N VAL A 106 18.14 38.78 1.32
CA VAL A 106 17.04 39.51 1.99
C VAL A 106 17.57 40.39 3.13
N LYS A 107 18.55 39.90 3.91
CA LYS A 107 19.18 40.68 5.00
C LYS A 107 20.02 41.86 4.47
N SER A 108 20.68 41.68 3.33
CA SER A 108 21.43 42.75 2.64
C SER A 108 20.50 43.84 2.11
N LYS A 109 19.39 43.48 1.45
CA LYS A 109 18.39 44.44 0.96
C LYS A 109 17.75 45.29 2.07
N ARG A 110 17.56 44.74 3.28
CA ARG A 110 17.07 45.51 4.45
C ARG A 110 18.11 46.47 5.03
N LYS A 111 19.41 46.21 4.90
CA LYS A 111 20.45 47.14 5.35
C LYS A 111 20.62 48.33 4.41
N VAL A 112 20.43 48.14 3.11
CA VAL A 112 20.53 49.23 2.12
C VAL A 112 19.43 50.28 2.32
N ASN A 113 18.20 49.89 2.67
CA ASN A 113 17.12 50.84 2.97
C ASN A 113 17.27 51.62 4.29
N ILE A 114 18.19 51.22 5.18
CA ILE A 114 18.46 51.92 6.45
C ILE A 114 19.69 52.84 6.32
N ALA A 115 20.49 52.67 5.27
CA ALA A 115 21.73 53.43 5.02
C ALA A 115 21.60 54.48 3.91
N VAL A 116 20.38 54.83 3.50
CA VAL A 116 20.06 55.95 2.59
C VAL A 116 19.37 57.05 3.37
#